data_AF-A0AAW0LB00-F1
#
_entry.id   AF-A0AAW0LB00-F1
#
_cell.length_a   1.000
_cell.length_b   1.000
_cell.length_c   1.000
_cell.angle_alpha   90.00
_cell.angle_beta   90.00
_cell.angle_gamma   90.00
#
_symmetry.space_group_name_H-M   'P 1'
#
loop_
_entity.id
_entity.type
_entity.pdbx_description
1 polymer ?
#
loop_
_entity_poly.entity_id
_entity_poly.type
_entity_poly.pdbx_seq_one_letter_code
_entity_poly.pdbx_strand_id
1 'polypeptide(L)'
;MTVVQVGDVLDHGDDEIKILYFLEILQWQVVKSSGEVITMNGNHETLNVERDFPYMLESDYEALKAQPLSRSESWQCFWHIEQAHVPYSVAHQREEVLHFFFLLSAFYFFSFFSSQALSSQLSQTALKLSSSSPTLKRSSSLSNPPLPSSAHCFAFPPISEPMFTTMNFRSLLVLSAVFRVFLIIYGEWQDTHMEVRYTDIDYLVFSDAASLMASGKSPYLRSTYRYSPLLAFLLIPNSIFHRSWGKFLFSASDLLVGYFIRSILKLRGVPEKFCVSSVMVWLFNPFTFTIGTRGNCEPVVCAMVLWVLLCLMNGQSGTFRFGLLNLWSLIYPIIYVLSILLILDPYVFRYGRKPALQNWGRTEQESPRSNCITRLAALFHPWSTLRTALTKERILFGFVSGAVFLFCTALFFCLYGWDFLHEALLYHLTRTDPRHNFSIYFYHIYLQLENEILVVKKLISFLPQFIVQFILVLSFAQDLPFCWFLQTVAFVAFNKVITAQYFVWFFCLLPIILPWSQMKLRWKGLSCILVWMGAQLHWLMWGYMLEFRGKNVFLQLWMASIFFLAANTYVLTAVIRHHRCSPVFIGLENTSKGARKLQ
;
A
#
# COMPACT_ATOMS: atom_id res chain seq x y z
N MET A 1 -31.19 7.06 44.68
CA MET A 1 -29.84 6.91 45.28
C MET A 1 -28.98 6.21 44.24
N THR A 2 -27.77 6.71 43.99
CA THR A 2 -26.84 6.11 43.03
C THR A 2 -25.69 5.47 43.79
N VAL A 3 -25.43 4.18 43.54
CA VAL A 3 -24.30 3.44 44.09
C VAL A 3 -23.31 3.21 42.96
N VAL A 4 -22.05 3.58 43.16
CA VAL A 4 -20.97 3.30 42.21
C VAL A 4 -20.07 2.24 42.84
N GLN A 5 -20.00 1.06 42.23
CA GLN A 5 -18.99 0.07 42.58
C GLN A 5 -17.67 0.53 41.94
N VAL A 6 -16.61 0.52 42.75
CA VAL A 6 -15.27 0.99 42.38
C VAL A 6 -14.23 -0.01 42.88
N GLY A 7 -13.22 -0.27 42.06
CA GLY A 7 -12.23 -1.35 42.27
C GLY A 7 -12.49 -2.55 41.36
N ASP A 8 -11.56 -3.49 41.36
CA ASP A 8 -11.72 -4.76 40.63
C ASP A 8 -12.81 -5.61 41.32
N VAL A 9 -13.66 -6.27 40.53
CA VAL A 9 -14.71 -7.23 40.94
C VAL A 9 -14.18 -8.67 40.88
N LEU A 10 -13.28 -8.93 39.94
CA LEU A 10 -12.51 -10.15 39.76
C LEU A 10 -11.07 -9.91 40.26
N ASP A 11 -10.80 -10.24 41.52
CA ASP A 11 -9.48 -10.10 42.14
C ASP A 11 -9.21 -11.18 43.21
N HIS A 12 -8.83 -12.36 42.72
CA HIS A 12 -8.30 -13.49 43.49
C HIS A 12 -9.19 -13.97 44.66
N GLY A 13 -10.43 -14.43 44.39
CA GLY A 13 -11.27 -15.03 45.42
C GLY A 13 -12.34 -16.03 44.98
N ASP A 14 -12.49 -17.11 45.77
CA ASP A 14 -13.46 -18.21 45.59
C ASP A 14 -14.96 -17.79 45.50
N ASP A 15 -15.26 -16.52 45.73
CA ASP A 15 -16.61 -15.93 45.76
C ASP A 15 -16.89 -14.94 44.61
N GLU A 16 -15.95 -14.70 43.68
CA GLU A 16 -16.08 -13.73 42.57
C GLU A 16 -17.40 -13.86 41.77
N ILE A 17 -17.78 -15.09 41.41
CA ILE A 17 -19.02 -15.38 40.70
C ILE A 17 -20.26 -14.96 41.52
N LYS A 18 -20.21 -15.09 42.85
CA LYS A 18 -21.30 -14.67 43.74
C LYS A 18 -21.38 -13.14 43.82
N ILE A 19 -20.26 -12.43 43.74
CA ILE A 19 -20.20 -10.97 43.71
C ILE A 19 -20.80 -10.44 42.39
N LEU A 20 -20.47 -11.06 41.25
CA LEU A 20 -21.10 -10.74 39.96
C LEU A 20 -22.63 -10.89 39.99
N TYR A 21 -23.13 -12.05 40.44
CA TYR A 21 -24.58 -12.26 40.59
C TYR A 21 -25.21 -11.31 41.60
N PHE A 22 -24.52 -10.98 42.69
CA PHE A 22 -25.01 -10.00 43.67
C PHE A 22 -25.16 -8.61 43.05
N LEU A 23 -24.17 -8.13 42.29
CA LEU A 23 -24.22 -6.83 41.60
C LEU A 23 -25.33 -6.80 40.54
N GLU A 24 -25.52 -7.87 39.77
CA GLU A 24 -26.62 -7.99 38.80
C GLU A 24 -27.99 -7.95 39.51
N ILE A 25 -28.20 -8.78 40.52
CA ILE A 25 -29.44 -8.80 41.32
C ILE A 25 -29.69 -7.43 41.96
N LEU A 26 -28.65 -6.75 42.43
CA LEU A 26 -28.74 -5.43 43.03
C LEU A 26 -29.15 -4.37 41.98
N GLN A 27 -28.61 -4.40 40.76
CA GLN A 27 -29.08 -3.54 39.65
C GLN A 27 -30.59 -3.72 39.42
N TRP A 28 -31.07 -4.96 39.31
CA TRP A 28 -32.51 -5.26 39.13
C TRP A 28 -33.40 -4.79 40.31
N GLN A 29 -32.90 -4.83 41.54
CA GLN A 29 -33.61 -4.36 42.74
C GLN A 29 -33.61 -2.83 42.85
N VAL A 30 -32.51 -2.18 42.48
CA VAL A 30 -32.33 -0.73 42.61
C VAL A 30 -33.11 0.03 41.52
N VAL A 31 -33.24 -0.53 40.31
CA VAL A 31 -34.16 0.01 39.27
C VAL A 31 -35.61 0.07 39.77
N LYS A 32 -36.08 -0.94 40.52
CA LYS A 32 -37.44 -0.98 41.10
C LYS A 32 -37.67 0.08 42.19
N SER A 33 -36.61 0.66 42.75
CA SER A 33 -36.67 1.68 43.81
C SER A 33 -36.27 3.09 43.32
N SER A 34 -36.23 3.30 41.99
CA SER A 34 -35.82 4.58 41.37
C SER A 34 -34.40 5.04 41.79
N GLY A 35 -33.50 4.07 42.00
CA GLY A 35 -32.07 4.31 42.13
C GLY A 35 -31.30 3.80 40.90
N GLU A 36 -29.98 3.86 40.99
CA GLU A 36 -29.05 3.41 39.96
C GLU A 36 -27.85 2.72 40.60
N VAL A 37 -27.33 1.66 39.97
CA VAL A 37 -26.05 1.02 40.33
C VAL A 37 -25.16 1.07 39.10
N ILE A 38 -24.01 1.73 39.23
CA ILE A 38 -23.00 1.82 38.19
C ILE A 38 -21.84 0.91 38.61
N THR A 39 -21.58 -0.12 37.81
CA THR A 39 -20.41 -1.01 37.99
C THR A 39 -19.29 -0.50 37.09
N MET A 40 -18.13 -0.19 37.65
CA MET A 40 -16.96 0.22 36.88
C MET A 40 -16.05 -0.99 36.66
N ASN A 41 -15.61 -1.23 35.42
CA ASN A 41 -14.59 -2.24 35.16
C ASN A 41 -13.26 -1.79 35.76
N GLY A 42 -12.64 -2.70 36.50
CA GLY A 42 -11.29 -2.57 36.97
C GLY A 42 -10.25 -3.01 35.93
N ASN A 43 -9.01 -3.15 36.39
CA ASN A 43 -7.90 -3.52 35.52
C ASN A 43 -7.96 -5.01 35.17
N HIS A 44 -8.34 -5.88 36.12
CA HIS A 44 -8.41 -7.32 35.89
C HIS A 44 -9.55 -7.74 34.95
N GLU A 45 -10.72 -7.09 35.00
CA GLU A 45 -11.81 -7.31 34.03
C GLU A 45 -11.35 -6.95 32.62
N THR A 46 -10.61 -5.85 32.49
CA THR A 46 -10.09 -5.37 31.20
C THR A 46 -9.10 -6.37 30.60
N LEU A 47 -8.19 -6.92 31.41
CA LEU A 47 -7.23 -7.96 30.99
C LEU A 47 -7.93 -9.28 30.62
N ASN A 48 -8.90 -9.71 31.42
CA ASN A 48 -9.72 -10.91 31.15
C ASN A 48 -10.49 -10.78 29.82
N VAL A 49 -10.98 -9.58 29.47
CA VAL A 49 -11.61 -9.29 28.16
C VAL A 49 -10.60 -9.35 27.00
N GLU A 50 -9.35 -8.94 27.22
CA GLU A 50 -8.25 -9.11 26.25
C GLU A 50 -7.74 -10.56 26.14
N ARG A 51 -8.31 -11.50 26.92
CA ARG A 51 -7.89 -12.91 27.08
C ARG A 51 -6.50 -13.07 27.70
N ASP A 52 -6.06 -12.07 28.45
CA ASP A 52 -4.88 -12.16 29.30
C ASP A 52 -5.34 -12.59 30.70
N PHE A 53 -5.18 -13.88 31.02
CA PHE A 53 -5.64 -14.51 32.26
C PHE A 53 -4.54 -14.77 33.33
N PRO A 54 -3.41 -14.03 33.45
CA PRO A 54 -2.33 -14.39 34.35
C PRO A 54 -2.68 -14.21 35.85
N TYR A 55 -3.88 -13.71 36.15
CA TYR A 55 -4.42 -13.43 37.47
C TYR A 55 -5.70 -14.23 37.80
N MET A 56 -6.17 -15.10 36.89
CA MET A 56 -7.36 -15.96 37.12
C MET A 56 -6.93 -17.31 37.69
N LEU A 57 -7.60 -17.80 38.74
CA LEU A 57 -7.34 -19.13 39.28
C LEU A 57 -8.00 -20.21 38.40
N GLU A 58 -7.35 -21.37 38.31
CA GLU A 58 -7.82 -22.53 37.54
C GLU A 58 -9.22 -23.01 37.98
N SER A 59 -9.53 -22.83 39.27
CA SER A 59 -10.85 -23.11 39.87
C SER A 59 -11.97 -22.25 39.28
N ASP A 60 -11.71 -20.96 39.07
CA ASP A 60 -12.71 -19.99 38.62
C ASP A 60 -12.95 -20.13 37.12
N TYR A 61 -11.88 -20.43 36.37
CA TYR A 61 -11.98 -20.79 34.95
C TYR A 61 -12.84 -22.05 34.74
N GLU A 62 -12.62 -23.13 35.49
CA GLU A 62 -13.47 -24.33 35.40
C GLU A 62 -14.89 -24.07 35.95
N ALA A 63 -15.08 -23.22 36.96
CA ALA A 63 -16.41 -22.84 37.45
C ALA A 63 -17.23 -22.04 36.41
N LEU A 64 -16.62 -21.07 35.74
CA LEU A 64 -17.23 -20.31 34.63
C LEU A 64 -17.59 -21.23 33.45
N LYS A 65 -16.71 -22.18 33.13
CA LYS A 65 -16.88 -23.16 32.06
C LYS A 65 -17.90 -24.27 32.36
N ALA A 66 -18.13 -24.56 33.64
CA ALA A 66 -19.12 -25.54 34.10
C ALA A 66 -20.56 -25.00 34.13
N GLN A 67 -20.78 -23.69 34.04
CA GLN A 67 -22.12 -23.11 34.01
C GLN A 67 -22.79 -23.28 32.63
N PRO A 68 -24.08 -23.67 32.57
CA PRO A 68 -24.82 -23.81 31.32
C PRO A 68 -25.33 -22.45 30.82
N LEU A 69 -24.44 -21.45 30.74
CA LEU A 69 -24.75 -20.16 30.13
C LEU A 69 -24.96 -20.37 28.63
N SER A 70 -26.16 -20.05 28.13
CA SER A 70 -26.42 -20.15 26.70
C SER A 70 -25.50 -19.20 25.94
N ARG A 71 -25.13 -19.58 24.71
CA ARG A 71 -24.11 -18.90 23.88
C ARG A 71 -24.44 -17.43 23.54
N SER A 72 -25.63 -16.94 23.92
CA SER A 72 -26.07 -15.55 23.82
C SER A 72 -26.00 -14.75 25.12
N GLU A 73 -26.22 -15.37 26.29
CA GLU A 73 -26.39 -14.65 27.56
C GLU A 73 -25.04 -14.24 28.17
N SER A 74 -24.06 -15.14 28.17
CA SER A 74 -22.68 -14.82 28.56
C SER A 74 -22.08 -13.70 27.70
N TRP A 75 -22.33 -13.72 26.38
CA TRP A 75 -21.91 -12.64 25.48
C TRP A 75 -22.68 -11.33 25.71
N GLN A 76 -23.97 -11.37 26.06
CA GLN A 76 -24.74 -10.15 26.34
C GLN A 76 -24.29 -9.45 27.63
N CYS A 77 -23.91 -10.21 28.67
CA CYS A 77 -23.35 -9.62 29.89
C CYS A 77 -22.03 -8.90 29.61
N PHE A 78 -21.07 -9.55 28.94
CA PHE A 78 -19.79 -8.91 28.56
C PHE A 78 -19.99 -7.73 27.61
N TRP A 79 -20.94 -7.80 26.67
CA TRP A 79 -21.22 -6.72 25.71
C TRP A 79 -21.88 -5.48 26.33
N HIS A 80 -22.76 -5.65 27.33
CA HIS A 80 -23.29 -4.52 28.08
C HIS A 80 -22.24 -3.85 28.98
N ILE A 81 -21.32 -4.65 29.51
CA ILE A 81 -20.20 -4.18 30.33
C ILE A 81 -19.17 -3.38 29.51
N GLU A 82 -18.90 -3.75 28.27
CA GLU A 82 -18.03 -2.98 27.34
C GLU A 82 -18.64 -1.62 26.94
N GLN A 83 -19.99 -1.49 26.96
CA GLN A 83 -20.68 -0.22 26.69
C GLN A 83 -20.75 0.74 27.88
N ALA A 84 -20.52 0.27 29.10
CA ALA A 84 -20.74 1.07 30.30
C ALA A 84 -19.78 2.27 30.40
N HIS A 85 -18.48 2.07 30.12
CA HIS A 85 -17.44 3.12 30.25
C HIS A 85 -16.33 3.03 29.18
N VAL A 86 -16.69 3.26 27.92
CA VAL A 86 -15.83 4.03 27.01
C VAL A 86 -16.58 5.32 26.67
N PRO A 87 -16.04 6.53 26.93
CA PRO A 87 -16.73 7.75 26.57
C PRO A 87 -17.04 7.76 25.06
N TYR A 88 -18.29 8.06 24.75
CA TYR A 88 -19.01 7.84 23.47
C TYR A 88 -18.49 8.64 22.26
N SER A 89 -17.25 9.12 22.34
CA SER A 89 -16.68 10.22 21.58
C SER A 89 -15.41 9.80 20.82
N VAL A 90 -14.55 8.97 21.43
CA VAL A 90 -13.28 8.48 20.82
C VAL A 90 -13.49 7.61 19.58
N ALA A 91 -14.65 6.95 19.48
CA ALA A 91 -14.96 5.97 18.43
C ALA A 91 -15.42 6.60 17.10
N HIS A 92 -15.98 7.82 17.10
CA HIS A 92 -16.65 8.36 15.90
C HIS A 92 -15.67 8.79 14.78
N GLN A 93 -14.37 8.80 15.07
CA GLN A 93 -13.44 9.76 14.48
C GLN A 93 -12.28 9.15 13.67
N ARG A 94 -11.98 7.85 13.81
CA ARG A 94 -10.88 7.21 13.07
C ARG A 94 -11.06 7.27 11.54
N GLU A 95 -12.31 7.31 11.08
CA GLU A 95 -12.64 7.26 9.65
C GLU A 95 -12.85 8.62 9.00
N GLU A 96 -13.37 9.65 9.69
CA GLU A 96 -13.72 10.92 9.04
C GLU A 96 -12.54 11.63 8.37
N VAL A 97 -11.37 11.63 9.02
CA VAL A 97 -10.14 12.22 8.46
C VAL A 97 -9.65 11.42 7.24
N LEU A 98 -9.68 10.08 7.32
CA LEU A 98 -9.32 9.21 6.19
C LEU A 98 -10.32 9.37 5.04
N HIS A 99 -11.63 9.42 5.31
CA HIS A 99 -12.68 9.67 4.33
C HIS A 99 -12.52 11.04 3.66
N PHE A 100 -12.26 12.11 4.43
CA PHE A 100 -12.04 13.45 3.90
C PHE A 100 -10.85 13.49 2.95
N PHE A 101 -9.68 12.98 3.37
CA PHE A 101 -8.50 12.93 2.50
C PHE A 101 -8.63 11.93 1.34
N PHE A 102 -9.40 10.84 1.49
CA PHE A 102 -9.69 9.89 0.42
C PHE A 102 -10.60 10.49 -0.66
N LEU A 103 -11.64 11.23 -0.26
CA LEU A 103 -12.50 12.02 -1.17
C LEU A 103 -11.71 13.14 -1.85
N LEU A 104 -10.79 13.80 -1.13
CA LEU A 104 -9.86 14.76 -1.71
C LEU A 104 -8.90 14.09 -2.71
N SER A 105 -8.59 12.79 -2.52
CA SER A 105 -7.70 12.02 -3.41
C SER A 105 -8.33 11.77 -4.76
N ALA A 106 -9.62 11.44 -4.77
CA ALA A 106 -10.44 11.42 -5.96
C ALA A 106 -10.35 12.79 -6.69
N PHE A 107 -10.63 13.88 -5.98
CA PHE A 107 -10.72 15.21 -6.58
C PHE A 107 -9.40 15.68 -7.21
N TYR A 108 -8.26 15.43 -6.54
CA TYR A 108 -6.94 15.73 -7.09
C TYR A 108 -6.56 14.82 -8.28
N PHE A 109 -6.86 13.52 -8.20
CA PHE A 109 -6.61 12.57 -9.29
C PHE A 109 -7.44 12.92 -10.55
N PHE A 110 -8.69 13.36 -10.37
CA PHE A 110 -9.55 13.88 -11.45
C PHE A 110 -8.99 15.17 -12.08
N SER A 111 -8.62 16.14 -11.25
CA SER A 111 -8.07 17.44 -11.69
C SER A 111 -6.74 17.27 -12.45
N PHE A 112 -5.95 16.29 -12.04
CA PHE A 112 -4.66 16.00 -12.64
C PHE A 112 -4.78 15.31 -14.02
N PHE A 113 -5.54 14.21 -14.11
CA PHE A 113 -5.62 13.45 -15.37
C PHE A 113 -6.39 14.20 -16.47
N SER A 114 -7.33 15.08 -16.10
CA SER A 114 -8.04 15.93 -17.07
C SER A 114 -7.08 16.89 -17.79
N SER A 115 -6.15 17.52 -17.05
CA SER A 115 -5.07 18.33 -17.61
C SER A 115 -4.11 17.53 -18.51
N GLN A 116 -3.73 16.31 -18.09
CA GLN A 116 -2.81 15.46 -18.85
C GLN A 116 -3.44 14.88 -20.13
N ALA A 117 -4.73 14.54 -20.11
CA ALA A 117 -5.48 14.07 -21.26
C ALA A 117 -5.59 15.16 -22.35
N LEU A 118 -5.89 16.41 -21.96
CA LEU A 118 -5.95 17.54 -22.88
C LEU A 118 -4.59 17.78 -23.56
N SER A 119 -3.51 17.72 -22.78
CA SER A 119 -2.13 17.83 -23.26
C SER A 119 -1.73 16.73 -24.24
N SER A 120 -2.09 15.47 -23.97
CA SER A 120 -1.72 14.35 -24.85
C SER A 120 -2.46 14.40 -26.20
N GLN A 121 -3.71 14.88 -26.20
CA GLN A 121 -4.46 15.14 -27.44
C GLN A 121 -3.79 16.26 -28.25
N LEU A 122 -3.48 17.41 -27.65
CA LEU A 122 -2.82 18.52 -28.36
C LEU A 122 -1.47 18.10 -28.96
N SER A 123 -0.63 17.39 -28.19
CA SER A 123 0.70 16.96 -28.67
C SER A 123 0.63 15.89 -29.77
N GLN A 124 -0.28 14.91 -29.69
CA GLN A 124 -0.46 13.91 -30.76
C GLN A 124 -1.09 14.51 -32.02
N THR A 125 -2.00 15.48 -31.89
CA THR A 125 -2.60 16.18 -33.03
C THR A 125 -1.59 17.12 -33.69
N ALA A 126 -0.76 17.83 -32.91
CA ALA A 126 0.33 18.65 -33.44
C ALA A 126 1.42 17.84 -34.15
N LEU A 127 1.81 16.68 -33.61
CA LEU A 127 2.72 15.75 -34.30
C LEU A 127 2.12 15.20 -35.61
N LYS A 128 0.82 14.89 -35.62
CA LYS A 128 0.11 14.51 -36.85
C LYS A 128 0.10 15.65 -37.88
N LEU A 129 -0.31 16.86 -37.49
CA LEU A 129 -0.33 18.05 -38.35
C LEU A 129 1.05 18.40 -38.91
N SER A 130 2.11 18.30 -38.09
CA SER A 130 3.49 18.46 -38.53
C SER A 130 3.89 17.40 -39.58
N SER A 131 3.51 16.13 -39.36
CA SER A 131 3.78 15.04 -40.32
C SER A 131 2.91 15.07 -41.59
N SER A 132 1.79 15.81 -41.59
CA SER A 132 0.82 15.87 -42.69
C SER A 132 0.88 17.19 -43.45
N SER A 133 2.10 17.64 -43.79
CA SER A 133 2.34 18.80 -44.67
C SER A 133 2.56 18.32 -46.12
N PRO A 134 1.55 18.33 -47.00
CA PRO A 134 1.74 17.92 -48.40
C PRO A 134 2.53 18.99 -49.17
N THR A 135 3.65 18.59 -49.76
CA THR A 135 4.42 19.42 -50.70
C THR A 135 3.63 19.66 -51.99
N LEU A 136 2.89 20.76 -52.05
CA LEU A 136 2.13 21.18 -53.24
C LEU A 136 3.07 21.68 -54.34
N LYS A 137 3.21 20.89 -55.41
CA LYS A 137 3.81 21.33 -56.67
C LYS A 137 2.94 22.44 -57.28
N ARG A 138 3.59 23.45 -57.86
CA ARG A 138 2.96 24.66 -58.43
C ARG A 138 2.82 24.48 -59.95
N SER A 139 1.60 24.50 -60.48
CA SER A 139 1.33 24.57 -61.92
C SER A 139 0.08 25.39 -62.25
N SER A 140 0.32 26.57 -62.84
CA SER A 140 -0.48 27.30 -63.84
C SER A 140 -2.03 27.24 -63.89
N SER A 141 -2.62 28.43 -63.73
CA SER A 141 -3.71 29.05 -64.54
C SER A 141 -5.11 28.41 -64.68
N LEU A 142 -6.14 29.09 -64.14
CA LEU A 142 -7.22 29.73 -64.93
C LEU A 142 -8.07 30.73 -64.09
N SER A 143 -8.82 31.61 -64.75
CA SER A 143 -9.77 32.61 -64.16
C SER A 143 -11.17 32.00 -63.89
N ASN A 144 -12.17 32.62 -63.24
CA ASN A 144 -12.52 33.99 -62.76
C ASN A 144 -13.68 33.82 -61.71
N PRO A 145 -14.51 34.82 -61.28
CA PRO A 145 -14.42 36.28 -61.05
C PRO A 145 -14.75 36.67 -59.56
N PRO A 146 -14.95 37.94 -59.15
CA PRO A 146 -15.06 38.33 -57.72
C PRO A 146 -16.49 38.71 -57.22
N LEU A 147 -16.75 38.57 -55.90
CA LEU A 147 -17.73 39.28 -55.03
C LEU A 147 -17.94 38.49 -53.70
N PRO A 148 -18.45 39.08 -52.59
CA PRO A 148 -18.19 40.40 -52.01
C PRO A 148 -17.59 40.31 -50.58
N SER A 149 -17.20 41.46 -50.04
CA SER A 149 -16.73 41.65 -48.66
C SER A 149 -17.86 41.70 -47.63
N SER A 150 -17.94 40.71 -46.71
CA SER A 150 -18.33 40.93 -45.30
C SER A 150 -18.34 39.62 -44.50
N ALA A 151 -17.27 39.34 -43.76
CA ALA A 151 -17.30 38.40 -42.65
C ALA A 151 -16.32 38.89 -41.58
N HIS A 152 -16.83 39.54 -40.53
CA HIS A 152 -16.02 39.85 -39.35
C HIS A 152 -15.53 38.54 -38.76
N CYS A 153 -14.23 38.25 -38.94
CA CYS A 153 -13.60 37.13 -38.29
C CYS A 153 -13.51 37.45 -36.79
N PHE A 154 -14.50 37.00 -36.02
CA PHE A 154 -14.43 36.96 -34.56
C PHE A 154 -13.28 36.04 -34.17
N ALA A 155 -12.09 36.62 -34.05
CA ALA A 155 -10.96 35.98 -33.41
C ALA A 155 -11.32 35.75 -31.94
N PHE A 156 -11.78 34.55 -31.62
CA PHE A 156 -11.88 34.11 -30.24
C PHE A 156 -10.50 34.31 -29.59
N PRO A 157 -10.42 34.93 -28.39
CA PRO A 157 -9.17 34.99 -27.68
C PRO A 157 -8.66 33.56 -27.45
N PRO A 158 -7.34 33.31 -27.52
CA PRO A 158 -6.80 31.99 -27.28
C PRO A 158 -7.25 31.52 -25.89
N ILE A 159 -7.95 30.38 -25.85
CA ILE A 159 -8.38 29.74 -24.61
C ILE A 159 -7.12 29.59 -23.76
N SER A 160 -7.10 30.25 -22.61
CA SER A 160 -5.95 30.25 -21.70
C SER A 160 -5.52 28.82 -21.43
N GLU A 161 -4.27 28.46 -21.77
CA GLU A 161 -3.73 27.17 -21.37
C GLU A 161 -3.86 27.03 -19.83
N PRO A 162 -4.21 25.84 -19.32
CA PRO A 162 -4.35 25.65 -17.89
C PRO A 162 -3.02 26.00 -17.20
N MET A 163 -3.09 26.89 -16.21
CA MET A 163 -2.00 27.54 -15.45
C MET A 163 -0.92 26.60 -14.84
N PHE A 164 -1.11 25.29 -14.95
CA PHE A 164 -0.24 24.24 -14.43
C PHE A 164 0.94 23.85 -15.36
N THR A 165 1.06 24.42 -16.57
CA THR A 165 2.02 23.93 -17.59
C THR A 165 3.47 24.38 -17.42
N THR A 166 3.82 25.24 -16.46
CA THR A 166 5.17 25.83 -16.30
C THR A 166 5.83 25.65 -14.92
N MET A 167 5.30 24.82 -14.02
CA MET A 167 5.97 24.55 -12.73
C MET A 167 7.28 23.77 -12.92
N ASN A 168 8.40 24.39 -12.55
CA ASN A 168 9.70 23.75 -12.45
C ASN A 168 9.68 22.65 -11.38
N PHE A 169 10.27 21.48 -11.66
CA PHE A 169 10.36 20.36 -10.73
C PHE A 169 10.95 20.74 -9.36
N ARG A 170 11.93 21.67 -9.31
CA ARG A 170 12.47 22.16 -8.03
C ARG A 170 11.39 22.87 -7.20
N SER A 171 10.64 23.78 -7.82
CA SER A 171 9.51 24.48 -7.20
C SER A 171 8.43 23.50 -6.73
N LEU A 172 8.16 22.45 -7.52
CA LEU A 172 7.21 21.40 -7.18
C LEU A 172 7.61 20.63 -5.90
N LEU A 173 8.90 20.24 -5.79
CA LEU A 173 9.42 19.60 -4.58
C LEU A 173 9.39 20.53 -3.37
N VAL A 174 9.76 21.81 -3.52
CA VAL A 174 9.74 22.78 -2.42
C VAL A 174 8.30 23.03 -1.93
N LEU A 175 7.35 23.25 -2.84
CA LEU A 175 5.93 23.41 -2.50
C LEU A 175 5.39 22.17 -1.77
N SER A 176 5.71 20.98 -2.28
CA SER A 176 5.36 19.69 -1.70
C SER A 176 5.96 19.46 -0.30
N ALA A 177 7.19 19.94 -0.07
CA ALA A 177 7.87 19.88 1.21
C ALA A 177 7.25 20.85 2.24
N VAL A 178 7.06 22.12 1.87
CA VAL A 178 6.40 23.13 2.72
C VAL A 178 5.00 22.67 3.13
N PHE A 179 4.25 22.09 2.18
CA PHE A 179 2.93 21.54 2.46
C PHE A 179 2.95 20.35 3.44
N ARG A 180 3.95 19.46 3.36
CA ARG A 180 4.14 18.38 4.34
C ARG A 180 4.53 18.90 5.73
N VAL A 181 5.40 19.92 5.80
CA VAL A 181 5.74 20.59 7.07
C VAL A 181 4.49 21.20 7.71
N PHE A 182 3.67 21.91 6.92
CA PHE A 182 2.40 22.45 7.37
C PHE A 182 1.46 21.34 7.91
N LEU A 183 1.33 20.22 7.21
CA LEU A 183 0.51 19.08 7.66
C LEU A 183 1.02 18.42 8.94
N ILE A 184 2.33 18.36 9.17
CA ILE A 184 2.91 17.84 10.42
C ILE A 184 2.55 18.76 11.59
N ILE A 185 2.72 20.07 11.43
CA ILE A 185 2.39 21.09 12.44
C ILE A 185 0.87 21.08 12.71
N TYR A 186 0.05 21.06 11.66
CA TYR A 186 -1.40 20.93 11.78
C TYR A 186 -1.79 19.62 12.48
N GLY A 187 -1.07 18.52 12.21
CA GLY A 187 -1.29 17.24 12.87
C GLY A 187 -1.02 17.27 14.37
N GLU A 188 0.05 17.95 14.82
CA GLU A 188 0.33 18.15 16.25
C GLU A 188 -0.72 19.04 16.93
N TRP A 189 -1.19 20.08 16.25
CA TRP A 189 -2.30 20.90 16.73
C TRP A 189 -3.60 20.09 16.82
N GLN A 190 -3.92 19.30 15.79
CA GLN A 190 -5.08 18.42 15.77
C GLN A 190 -5.00 17.36 16.90
N ASP A 191 -3.86 16.70 17.10
CA ASP A 191 -3.66 15.69 18.15
C ASP A 191 -3.84 16.24 19.59
N THR A 192 -3.77 17.56 19.77
CA THR A 192 -3.89 18.24 21.06
C THR A 192 -5.22 18.96 21.28
N HIS A 193 -5.92 19.35 20.20
CA HIS A 193 -7.17 20.13 20.27
C HIS A 193 -8.40 19.36 19.81
N MET A 194 -8.22 18.28 19.04
CA MET A 194 -9.29 17.40 18.60
C MET A 194 -9.11 16.03 19.24
N GLU A 195 -10.24 15.39 19.50
CA GLU A 195 -10.27 14.00 19.90
C GLU A 195 -9.84 13.07 18.73
N VAL A 196 -10.06 13.50 17.48
CA VAL A 196 -9.52 12.80 16.31
C VAL A 196 -8.01 12.99 16.24
N ARG A 197 -7.26 11.94 16.57
CA ARG A 197 -5.80 11.99 16.34
C ARG A 197 -5.46 11.93 14.85
N TYR A 198 -4.67 12.91 14.43
CA TYR A 198 -4.01 12.92 13.14
C TYR A 198 -2.83 11.95 13.11
N THR A 199 -2.12 11.75 14.21
CA THR A 199 -1.03 10.76 14.25
C THR A 199 -1.55 9.33 14.06
N ASP A 200 -0.83 8.52 13.29
CA ASP A 200 -1.08 7.07 13.13
C ASP A 200 -0.71 6.33 14.43
N ILE A 201 -1.50 5.32 14.83
CA ILE A 201 -1.24 4.57 16.06
C ILE A 201 0.08 3.79 15.97
N ASP A 202 0.44 3.33 14.77
CA ASP A 202 1.71 2.69 14.48
C ASP A 202 2.90 3.60 14.81
N TYR A 203 2.76 4.92 14.63
CA TYR A 203 3.82 5.90 14.97
C TYR A 203 4.13 5.93 16.46
N LEU A 204 3.13 5.68 17.32
CA LEU A 204 3.32 5.56 18.76
C LEU A 204 4.07 4.28 19.09
N VAL A 205 3.66 3.14 18.52
CA VAL A 205 4.35 1.84 18.68
C VAL A 205 5.81 1.94 18.23
N PHE A 206 6.10 2.64 17.12
CA PHE A 206 7.47 2.88 16.67
C PHE A 206 8.27 3.77 17.64
N SER A 207 7.64 4.82 18.19
CA SER A 207 8.29 5.76 19.10
C SER A 207 8.58 5.13 20.46
N ASP A 208 7.67 4.30 20.96
CA ASP A 208 7.84 3.51 22.19
C ASP A 208 9.03 2.54 22.02
N ALA A 209 9.07 1.80 20.91
CA ALA A 209 10.17 0.88 20.58
C ALA A 209 11.52 1.60 20.39
N ALA A 210 11.51 2.79 19.77
CA ALA A 210 12.69 3.64 19.65
C ALA A 210 13.17 4.15 21.02
N SER A 211 12.26 4.48 21.93
CA SER A 211 12.57 4.88 23.30
C SER A 211 13.19 3.74 24.11
N LEU A 212 12.68 2.51 23.94
CA LEU A 212 13.27 1.30 24.53
C LEU A 212 14.71 1.10 24.03
N MET A 213 14.94 1.20 22.72
CA MET A 213 16.29 1.11 22.14
C MET A 213 17.23 2.22 22.64
N ALA A 214 16.73 3.46 22.78
CA ALA A 214 17.49 4.57 23.36
C ALA A 214 17.90 4.29 24.83
N SER A 215 17.08 3.55 25.57
CA SER A 215 17.39 3.08 26.94
C SER A 215 18.24 1.80 27.01
N GLY A 216 18.74 1.30 25.86
CA GLY A 216 19.53 0.06 25.79
C GLY A 216 18.71 -1.24 25.90
N LYS A 217 17.38 -1.16 25.78
CA LYS A 217 16.46 -2.31 25.84
C LYS A 217 16.05 -2.80 24.44
N SER A 218 15.57 -4.04 24.37
CA SER A 218 15.00 -4.60 23.13
C SER A 218 13.76 -3.81 22.69
N PRO A 219 13.60 -3.47 21.39
CA PRO A 219 12.38 -2.84 20.88
C PRO A 219 11.16 -3.74 21.01
N TYR A 220 11.36 -5.06 21.06
CA TYR A 220 10.28 -6.07 21.17
C TYR A 220 9.67 -6.17 22.57
N LEU A 221 10.23 -5.49 23.58
CA LEU A 221 9.53 -5.29 24.86
C LEU A 221 8.28 -4.40 24.70
N ARG A 222 8.17 -3.64 23.61
CA ARG A 222 6.92 -3.01 23.23
C ARG A 222 6.00 -4.06 22.62
N SER A 223 4.96 -4.44 23.35
CA SER A 223 3.86 -5.24 22.80
C SER A 223 3.36 -4.62 21.48
N THR A 224 3.03 -5.48 20.52
CA THR A 224 2.63 -5.15 19.14
C THR A 224 3.71 -4.57 18.20
N TYR A 225 4.98 -4.46 18.60
CA TYR A 225 6.07 -4.06 17.68
C TYR A 225 6.46 -5.18 16.69
N ARG A 226 5.75 -5.27 15.55
CA ARG A 226 5.95 -6.29 14.49
C ARG A 226 6.97 -5.94 13.39
N TYR A 227 7.90 -5.02 13.67
CA TYR A 227 8.74 -4.37 12.65
C TYR A 227 10.25 -4.67 12.82
N SER A 228 11.05 -4.38 11.79
CA SER A 228 12.51 -4.57 11.79
C SER A 228 13.18 -3.65 12.83
N PRO A 229 14.23 -4.06 13.57
CA PRO A 229 14.90 -3.19 14.55
C PRO A 229 15.49 -1.91 13.95
N LEU A 230 15.77 -1.93 12.64
CA LEU A 230 16.24 -0.76 11.89
C LEU A 230 15.25 0.41 11.92
N LEU A 231 13.93 0.13 11.97
CA LEU A 231 12.92 1.19 12.00
C LEU A 231 12.96 1.93 13.34
N ALA A 232 12.89 1.21 14.46
CA ALA A 232 13.05 1.78 15.80
C ALA A 232 14.40 2.49 15.97
N PHE A 233 15.51 1.93 15.44
CA PHE A 233 16.83 2.56 15.49
C PHE A 233 16.86 3.96 14.81
N LEU A 234 16.27 4.09 13.62
CA LEU A 234 16.21 5.37 12.90
C LEU A 234 15.29 6.41 13.55
N LEU A 235 14.43 5.94 14.46
CA LEU A 235 13.47 6.75 15.20
C LEU A 235 13.93 7.04 16.63
N ILE A 236 15.12 6.59 17.06
CA ILE A 236 15.74 6.99 18.34
C ILE A 236 15.70 8.52 18.56
N PRO A 237 15.92 9.38 17.54
CA PRO A 237 15.80 10.83 17.72
C PRO A 237 14.36 11.34 18.02
N ASN A 238 13.31 10.51 17.90
CA ASN A 238 11.98 10.84 18.42
C ASN A 238 12.02 11.09 19.94
N SER A 239 12.81 10.31 20.67
CA SER A 239 12.95 10.40 22.14
C SER A 239 14.03 11.38 22.59
N ILE A 240 15.04 11.64 21.75
CA ILE A 240 16.20 12.49 22.11
C ILE A 240 16.03 13.94 21.64
N PHE A 241 15.46 14.17 20.44
CA PHE A 241 15.42 15.48 19.80
C PHE A 241 14.01 16.05 19.71
N HIS A 242 13.08 15.35 19.04
CA HIS A 242 11.70 15.81 18.91
C HIS A 242 10.76 14.66 18.53
N ARG A 243 9.60 14.56 19.20
CA ARG A 243 8.63 13.47 19.03
C ARG A 243 8.20 13.23 17.58
N SER A 244 8.17 14.27 16.75
CA SER A 244 7.78 14.18 15.33
C SER A 244 8.93 13.98 14.33
N TRP A 245 10.17 13.73 14.79
CA TRP A 245 11.33 13.46 13.93
C TRP A 245 11.03 12.43 12.83
N GLY A 246 10.44 11.29 13.21
CA GLY A 246 10.02 10.26 12.26
C GLY A 246 9.00 10.73 11.21
N LYS A 247 8.04 11.61 11.55
CA LYS A 247 7.11 12.20 10.55
C LYS A 247 7.88 12.99 9.48
N PHE A 248 8.94 13.72 9.87
CA PHE A 248 9.82 14.40 8.91
C PHE A 248 10.65 13.41 8.09
N LEU A 249 11.19 12.34 8.69
CA LEU A 249 11.94 11.28 7.98
C LEU A 249 11.08 10.57 6.93
N PHE A 250 9.85 10.23 7.26
CA PHE A 250 8.90 9.58 6.35
C PHE A 250 8.44 10.56 5.26
N SER A 251 8.13 11.81 5.62
CA SER A 251 7.80 12.87 4.65
C SER A 251 8.96 13.21 3.71
N ALA A 252 10.22 13.15 4.16
CA ALA A 252 11.39 13.30 3.31
C ALA A 252 11.54 12.12 2.33
N SER A 253 11.26 10.90 2.78
CA SER A 253 11.24 9.71 1.92
C SER A 253 10.14 9.79 0.85
N ASP A 254 9.00 10.38 1.21
CA ASP A 254 7.88 10.68 0.31
C ASP A 254 8.29 11.64 -0.83
N LEU A 255 9.14 12.63 -0.54
CA LEU A 255 9.77 13.50 -1.55
C LEU A 255 10.81 12.74 -2.40
N LEU A 256 11.58 11.82 -1.80
CA LEU A 256 12.52 10.95 -2.52
C LEU A 256 11.81 10.04 -3.53
N VAL A 257 10.63 9.49 -3.20
CA VAL A 257 9.79 8.75 -4.16
C VAL A 257 9.46 9.62 -5.38
N GLY A 258 9.02 10.87 -5.16
CA GLY A 258 8.79 11.83 -6.25
C GLY A 258 10.03 12.10 -7.11
N TYR A 259 11.20 12.22 -6.48
CA TYR A 259 12.48 12.35 -7.19
C TYR A 259 12.85 11.09 -8.00
N PHE A 260 12.62 9.90 -7.45
CA PHE A 260 12.88 8.63 -8.14
C PHE A 260 11.92 8.39 -9.31
N ILE A 261 10.63 8.73 -9.18
CA ILE A 261 9.66 8.70 -10.29
C ILE A 261 10.18 9.54 -11.48
N ARG A 262 10.59 10.79 -11.25
CA ARG A 262 11.17 11.64 -12.31
C ARG A 262 12.42 11.02 -12.92
N SER A 263 13.30 10.49 -12.08
CA SER A 263 14.57 9.89 -12.50
C SER A 263 14.36 8.67 -13.40
N ILE A 264 13.44 7.77 -13.03
CA ILE A 264 13.05 6.59 -13.82
C ILE A 264 12.47 7.01 -15.17
N LEU A 265 11.53 7.95 -15.18
CA LEU A 265 10.90 8.44 -16.42
C LEU A 265 11.92 9.13 -17.34
N LYS A 266 12.86 9.91 -16.78
CA LYS A 266 13.95 10.53 -17.54
C LYS A 266 14.92 9.52 -18.14
N LEU A 267 15.26 8.45 -17.42
CA LEU A 267 16.09 7.36 -17.96
C LEU A 267 15.42 6.61 -19.12
N ARG A 268 14.08 6.57 -19.19
CA ARG A 268 13.32 6.04 -20.34
C ARG A 268 13.02 7.08 -21.42
N GLY A 269 13.61 8.28 -21.36
CA GLY A 269 13.46 9.33 -22.38
C GLY A 269 12.07 9.99 -22.44
N VAL A 270 11.31 9.95 -21.35
CA VAL A 270 9.98 10.56 -21.25
C VAL A 270 10.10 12.10 -21.30
N PRO A 271 9.24 12.81 -22.06
CA PRO A 271 9.24 14.29 -22.09
C PRO A 271 8.97 14.91 -20.70
N GLU A 272 9.61 16.04 -20.39
CA GLU A 272 9.53 16.69 -19.07
C GLU A 272 8.08 16.93 -18.60
N LYS A 273 7.18 17.33 -19.52
CA LYS A 273 5.76 17.57 -19.22
C LYS A 273 5.09 16.34 -18.60
N PHE A 274 5.34 15.14 -19.14
CA PHE A 274 4.81 13.90 -18.57
C PHE A 274 5.55 13.51 -17.28
N CYS A 275 6.86 13.77 -17.16
CA CYS A 275 7.60 13.51 -15.92
C CYS A 275 7.09 14.34 -14.74
N VAL A 276 7.06 15.67 -14.87
CA VAL A 276 6.56 16.61 -13.84
C VAL A 276 5.13 16.26 -13.45
N SER A 277 4.32 15.93 -14.45
CA SER A 277 2.94 15.53 -14.28
C SER A 277 2.86 14.21 -13.47
N SER A 278 3.54 13.12 -13.86
CA SER A 278 3.60 11.90 -13.03
C SER A 278 4.07 12.14 -11.59
N VAL A 279 5.02 13.05 -11.36
CA VAL A 279 5.45 13.42 -10.00
C VAL A 279 4.32 14.06 -9.19
N MET A 280 3.47 14.89 -9.80
CA MET A 280 2.31 15.50 -9.12
C MET A 280 1.32 14.44 -8.60
N VAL A 281 1.11 13.34 -9.35
CA VAL A 281 0.23 12.22 -8.95
C VAL A 281 0.66 11.60 -7.62
N TRP A 282 1.96 11.60 -7.33
CA TRP A 282 2.47 11.10 -6.07
C TRP A 282 2.50 12.19 -4.99
N LEU A 283 3.12 13.34 -5.30
CA LEU A 283 3.40 14.38 -4.29
C LEU A 283 2.14 15.07 -3.75
N PHE A 284 1.09 15.20 -4.58
CA PHE A 284 -0.16 15.89 -4.26
C PHE A 284 -1.37 14.94 -4.21
N ASN A 285 -1.15 13.63 -4.14
CA ASN A 285 -2.21 12.70 -3.77
C ASN A 285 -2.38 12.72 -2.23
N PRO A 286 -3.54 13.15 -1.70
CA PRO A 286 -3.78 13.21 -0.25
C PRO A 286 -3.78 11.86 0.45
N PHE A 287 -3.94 10.74 -0.26
CA PHE A 287 -3.73 9.43 0.35
C PHE A 287 -2.24 9.21 0.69
N THR A 288 -1.33 9.54 -0.24
CA THR A 288 0.11 9.30 -0.05
C THR A 288 0.74 10.36 0.86
N PHE A 289 0.42 11.66 0.67
CA PHE A 289 1.00 12.70 1.49
C PHE A 289 0.56 12.65 2.95
N THR A 290 -0.66 12.16 3.25
CA THR A 290 -1.10 12.01 4.64
C THR A 290 -0.40 10.85 5.33
N ILE A 291 -0.21 9.71 4.69
CA ILE A 291 0.40 8.53 5.32
C ILE A 291 1.82 8.84 5.85
N GLY A 292 2.63 9.58 5.09
CA GLY A 292 3.94 10.05 5.56
C GLY A 292 3.86 11.07 6.70
N THR A 293 2.93 12.04 6.65
CA THR A 293 2.82 13.10 7.68
C THR A 293 2.10 12.65 8.96
N ARG A 294 1.22 11.63 8.88
CA ARG A 294 0.60 10.96 10.03
C ARG A 294 1.62 10.12 10.83
N GLY A 295 2.77 9.78 10.24
CA GLY A 295 3.84 9.04 10.91
C GLY A 295 3.95 7.56 10.53
N ASN A 296 3.51 7.17 9.33
CA ASN A 296 3.67 5.80 8.85
C ASN A 296 4.94 5.65 7.98
N CYS A 297 5.63 4.51 8.08
CA CYS A 297 6.91 4.26 7.41
C CYS A 297 6.81 3.86 5.92
N GLU A 298 5.61 3.61 5.38
CA GLU A 298 5.43 3.15 3.99
C GLU A 298 6.11 4.00 2.89
N PRO A 299 6.25 5.34 3.00
CA PRO A 299 7.01 6.12 2.03
C PRO A 299 8.49 5.73 1.92
N VAL A 300 9.11 5.28 3.03
CA VAL A 300 10.51 4.82 3.01
C VAL A 300 10.63 3.52 2.23
N VAL A 301 9.69 2.62 2.45
CA VAL A 301 9.58 1.33 1.76
C VAL A 301 9.42 1.54 0.25
N CYS A 302 8.51 2.44 -0.14
CA CYS A 302 8.33 2.85 -1.54
C CYS A 302 9.59 3.48 -2.14
N ALA A 303 10.30 4.33 -1.39
CA ALA A 303 11.55 4.94 -1.83
C ALA A 303 12.61 3.85 -2.12
N MET A 304 12.74 2.84 -1.26
CA MET A 304 13.68 1.74 -1.44
C MET A 304 13.33 0.85 -2.64
N VAL A 305 12.04 0.55 -2.88
CA VAL A 305 11.59 -0.21 -4.07
C VAL A 305 11.98 0.55 -5.36
N LEU A 306 11.66 1.85 -5.45
CA LEU A 306 12.05 2.65 -6.62
C LEU A 306 13.56 2.85 -6.74
N TRP A 307 14.29 2.87 -5.62
CA TRP A 307 15.75 2.92 -5.63
C TRP A 307 16.35 1.64 -6.22
N VAL A 308 15.85 0.45 -5.88
CA VAL A 308 16.28 -0.81 -6.52
C VAL A 308 16.01 -0.77 -8.02
N LEU A 309 14.83 -0.31 -8.46
CA LEU A 309 14.50 -0.16 -9.88
C LEU A 309 15.49 0.77 -10.61
N LEU A 310 15.82 1.92 -10.00
CA LEU A 310 16.86 2.83 -10.50
C LEU A 310 18.25 2.18 -10.57
N CYS A 311 18.61 1.34 -9.62
CA CYS A 311 19.90 0.65 -9.62
C CYS A 311 20.00 -0.33 -10.80
N LEU A 312 18.95 -1.14 -11.01
CA LEU A 312 18.83 -2.07 -12.13
C LEU A 312 18.89 -1.32 -13.47
N MET A 313 18.15 -0.22 -13.62
CA MET A 313 18.17 0.60 -14.85
C MET A 313 19.52 1.26 -15.13
N ASN A 314 20.28 1.63 -14.09
CA ASN A 314 21.60 2.23 -14.25
C ASN A 314 22.75 1.22 -14.42
N GLY A 315 22.47 -0.08 -14.40
CA GLY A 315 23.50 -1.13 -14.50
C GLY A 315 24.42 -1.23 -13.26
N GLN A 316 24.03 -0.63 -12.14
CA GLN A 316 24.73 -0.85 -10.88
C GLN A 316 24.20 -2.15 -10.26
N SER A 317 25.05 -2.88 -9.54
CA SER A 317 24.66 -4.09 -8.80
C SER A 317 23.65 -3.75 -7.69
N GLY A 318 22.36 -3.66 -8.05
CA GLY A 318 21.24 -3.44 -7.12
C GLY A 318 21.11 -4.55 -6.08
N THR A 319 21.83 -5.65 -6.26
CA THR A 319 21.93 -6.83 -5.39
C THR A 319 22.08 -6.52 -3.90
N PHE A 320 23.07 -5.70 -3.51
CA PHE A 320 23.27 -5.35 -2.09
C PHE A 320 22.09 -4.54 -1.54
N ARG A 321 21.59 -3.59 -2.34
CA ARG A 321 20.48 -2.69 -1.98
C ARG A 321 19.15 -3.43 -1.90
N PHE A 322 18.99 -4.48 -2.71
CA PHE A 322 17.83 -5.36 -2.68
C PHE A 322 17.88 -6.34 -1.48
N GLY A 323 19.06 -6.87 -1.13
CA GLY A 323 19.25 -7.59 0.14
C GLY A 323 18.87 -6.73 1.36
N LEU A 324 19.28 -5.45 1.35
CA LEU A 324 18.93 -4.46 2.37
C LEU A 324 17.43 -4.10 2.38
N LEU A 325 16.77 -4.02 1.21
CA LEU A 325 15.31 -3.81 1.10
C LEU A 325 14.51 -4.94 1.77
N ASN A 326 14.88 -6.20 1.55
CA ASN A 326 14.19 -7.35 2.16
C ASN A 326 14.35 -7.42 3.69
N LEU A 327 15.40 -6.79 4.25
CA LEU A 327 15.63 -6.67 5.70
C LEU A 327 14.86 -5.50 6.33
N TRP A 328 14.68 -4.42 5.57
CA TRP A 328 13.99 -3.21 5.99
C TRP A 328 12.46 -3.39 6.03
N SER A 329 11.92 -4.06 5.02
CA SER A 329 10.50 -4.02 4.70
C SER A 329 9.93 -5.42 4.66
N LEU A 330 9.25 -5.76 5.76
CA LEU A 330 8.42 -6.93 6.04
C LEU A 330 7.96 -7.69 4.78
N ILE A 331 8.81 -8.60 4.29
CA ILE A 331 8.53 -9.68 3.32
C ILE A 331 8.05 -9.26 1.92
N TYR A 332 7.13 -8.31 1.74
CA TYR A 332 6.45 -8.10 0.46
C TYR A 332 7.37 -7.82 -0.75
N PRO A 333 8.53 -7.14 -0.63
CA PRO A 333 9.44 -6.97 -1.77
C PRO A 333 9.97 -8.29 -2.36
N ILE A 334 9.81 -9.41 -1.64
CA ILE A 334 10.14 -10.76 -2.13
C ILE A 334 9.37 -11.12 -3.41
N ILE A 335 8.18 -10.54 -3.65
CA ILE A 335 7.42 -10.80 -4.88
C ILE A 335 8.21 -10.37 -6.13
N TYR A 336 9.06 -9.34 -6.01
CA TYR A 336 9.86 -8.84 -7.12
C TYR A 336 11.08 -9.70 -7.45
N VAL A 337 11.50 -10.63 -6.56
CA VAL A 337 12.69 -11.49 -6.77
C VAL A 337 12.62 -12.20 -8.12
N LEU A 338 11.49 -12.85 -8.41
CA LEU A 338 11.36 -13.67 -9.62
C LEU A 338 11.38 -12.82 -10.90
N SER A 339 10.76 -11.63 -10.89
CA SER A 339 10.81 -10.73 -12.04
C SER A 339 12.21 -10.17 -12.28
N ILE A 340 12.97 -9.84 -11.23
CA ILE A 340 14.36 -9.43 -11.33
C ILE A 340 15.23 -10.57 -11.90
N LEU A 341 15.10 -11.78 -11.37
CA LEU A 341 15.87 -12.95 -11.84
C LEU A 341 15.64 -13.25 -13.34
N LEU A 342 14.41 -13.16 -13.83
CA LEU A 342 14.11 -13.37 -15.26
C LEU A 342 14.74 -12.31 -16.19
N ILE A 343 15.07 -11.12 -15.67
CA ILE A 343 15.61 -9.99 -16.43
C ILE A 343 17.14 -9.91 -16.37
N LEU A 344 17.74 -10.49 -15.33
CA LEU A 344 19.20 -10.65 -15.18
C LEU A 344 19.73 -11.72 -16.16
N ASP A 345 19.56 -11.47 -17.44
CA ASP A 345 20.04 -12.29 -18.54
C ASP A 345 21.39 -11.74 -19.06
N PRO A 346 22.42 -12.60 -19.29
CA PRO A 346 23.70 -12.20 -19.87
C PRO A 346 23.62 -11.45 -21.21
N TYR A 347 22.55 -11.63 -21.98
CA TYR A 347 22.31 -10.89 -23.24
C TYR A 347 21.83 -9.45 -23.02
N VAL A 348 21.49 -9.09 -21.77
CA VAL A 348 20.99 -7.77 -21.36
C VAL A 348 21.96 -7.08 -20.39
N PHE A 349 22.45 -7.81 -19.39
CA PHE A 349 23.37 -7.31 -18.37
C PHE A 349 24.78 -7.86 -18.58
N ARG A 350 25.73 -6.97 -18.89
CA ARG A 350 27.17 -7.28 -18.85
C ARG A 350 27.84 -6.49 -17.72
N TYR A 351 28.66 -7.19 -16.94
CA TYR A 351 29.43 -6.59 -15.85
C TYR A 351 30.21 -5.35 -16.32
N GLY A 352 30.04 -4.23 -15.59
CA GLY A 352 30.71 -2.97 -15.89
C GLY A 352 30.14 -2.12 -17.03
N ARG A 353 29.05 -2.53 -17.70
CA ARG A 353 28.36 -1.70 -18.72
C ARG A 353 26.94 -1.35 -18.30
N LYS A 354 26.54 -0.10 -18.51
CA LYS A 354 25.13 0.32 -18.38
C LYS A 354 24.29 -0.41 -19.44
N PRO A 355 23.14 -1.02 -19.08
CA PRO A 355 22.28 -1.69 -20.03
C PRO A 355 21.60 -0.67 -20.96
N ALA A 356 21.31 -1.06 -22.20
CA ALA A 356 20.62 -0.21 -23.15
C ALA A 356 19.12 -0.16 -22.80
N LEU A 357 18.59 1.03 -22.50
CA LEU A 357 17.17 1.24 -22.15
C LEU A 357 16.34 1.54 -23.40
N GLN A 358 15.08 1.10 -23.43
CA GLN A 358 14.15 1.50 -24.49
C GLN A 358 13.64 2.92 -24.26
N ASN A 359 13.88 3.79 -25.26
CA ASN A 359 13.38 5.16 -25.28
C ASN A 359 11.89 5.22 -25.61
N TRP A 360 11.19 6.11 -24.90
CA TRP A 360 9.77 6.45 -25.00
C TRP A 360 9.10 6.25 -26.38
N GLY A 361 9.68 6.85 -27.43
CA GLY A 361 9.06 6.90 -28.75
C GLY A 361 9.30 5.68 -29.65
N ARG A 362 10.26 4.80 -29.32
CA ARG A 362 10.70 3.73 -30.24
C ARG A 362 9.86 2.47 -30.03
N THR A 363 8.71 2.43 -30.69
CA THR A 363 7.70 1.38 -30.54
C THR A 363 8.04 0.15 -31.38
N GLU A 364 8.49 -0.92 -30.73
CA GLU A 364 8.41 -2.30 -31.28
C GLU A 364 7.26 -3.01 -30.56
N GLN A 365 6.25 -3.41 -31.33
CA GLN A 365 4.98 -3.94 -30.82
C GLN A 365 5.04 -5.47 -30.77
N GLU A 366 5.81 -6.03 -29.82
CA GLU A 366 5.69 -7.46 -29.51
C GLU A 366 4.48 -7.72 -28.60
N SER A 367 3.72 -8.79 -28.91
CA SER A 367 2.54 -9.12 -28.13
C SER A 367 2.94 -9.80 -26.80
N PRO A 368 2.38 -9.42 -25.64
CA PRO A 368 2.66 -10.12 -24.37
C PRO A 368 2.24 -11.59 -24.39
N ARG A 369 1.21 -11.92 -25.19
CA ARG A 369 0.64 -13.28 -25.28
C ARG A 369 1.61 -14.29 -25.92
N SER A 370 2.30 -13.91 -27.00
CA SER A 370 3.28 -14.81 -27.64
C SER A 370 4.41 -15.16 -26.68
N ASN A 371 4.97 -14.17 -26.00
CA ASN A 371 6.10 -14.37 -25.08
C ASN A 371 5.71 -15.17 -23.82
N CYS A 372 4.49 -15.00 -23.30
CA CYS A 372 3.99 -15.81 -22.17
C CYS A 372 3.83 -17.30 -22.55
N ILE A 373 3.20 -17.60 -23.70
CA ILE A 373 3.01 -18.98 -24.17
C ILE A 373 4.36 -19.66 -24.44
N THR A 374 5.30 -18.96 -25.08
CA THR A 374 6.65 -19.50 -25.31
C THR A 374 7.42 -19.76 -24.01
N ARG A 375 7.26 -18.92 -22.98
CA ARG A 375 7.87 -19.13 -21.65
C ARG A 375 7.21 -20.28 -20.89
N LEU A 376 5.89 -20.39 -20.94
CA LEU A 376 5.16 -21.54 -20.39
C LEU A 376 5.57 -22.84 -21.09
N ALA A 377 5.70 -22.85 -22.41
CA ALA A 377 6.22 -23.98 -23.17
C ALA A 377 7.64 -24.39 -22.73
N ALA A 378 8.53 -23.42 -22.47
CA ALA A 378 9.88 -23.70 -21.98
C ALA A 378 9.90 -24.35 -20.58
N LEU A 379 8.93 -24.07 -19.71
CA LEU A 379 8.83 -24.70 -18.39
C LEU A 379 8.56 -26.21 -18.47
N PHE A 380 7.93 -26.71 -19.54
CA PHE A 380 7.77 -28.15 -19.77
C PHE A 380 9.08 -28.87 -20.16
N HIS A 381 10.16 -28.14 -20.42
CA HIS A 381 11.51 -28.68 -20.55
C HIS A 381 12.39 -28.22 -19.37
N PRO A 382 12.24 -28.82 -18.16
CA PRO A 382 12.88 -28.32 -16.94
C PRO A 382 14.41 -28.29 -17.03
N TRP A 383 15.05 -29.21 -17.77
CA TRP A 383 16.51 -29.25 -17.91
C TRP A 383 17.08 -28.06 -18.69
N SER A 384 16.42 -27.63 -19.77
CA SER A 384 16.87 -26.45 -20.54
C SER A 384 16.60 -25.14 -19.79
N THR A 385 15.47 -25.08 -19.08
CA THR A 385 15.11 -23.94 -18.23
C THR A 385 16.04 -23.83 -17.01
N LEU A 386 16.43 -24.93 -16.37
CA LEU A 386 17.40 -24.92 -15.26
C LEU A 386 18.78 -24.43 -15.73
N ARG A 387 19.26 -24.92 -16.88
CA ARG A 387 20.54 -24.50 -17.47
C ARG A 387 20.56 -23.02 -17.87
N THR A 388 19.41 -22.45 -18.27
CA THR A 388 19.27 -21.02 -18.58
C THR A 388 18.93 -20.17 -17.36
N ALA A 389 18.43 -20.76 -16.27
CA ALA A 389 18.21 -20.09 -14.98
C ALA A 389 19.52 -19.85 -14.21
N LEU A 390 20.49 -20.76 -14.31
CA LEU A 390 21.76 -20.73 -13.58
C LEU A 390 22.85 -19.90 -14.28
N THR A 391 22.58 -18.61 -14.52
CA THR A 391 23.59 -17.67 -15.02
C THR A 391 24.44 -17.11 -13.88
N LYS A 392 25.68 -16.68 -14.17
CA LYS A 392 26.59 -16.12 -13.16
C LYS A 392 25.97 -14.91 -12.45
N GLU A 393 25.26 -14.08 -13.20
CA GLU A 393 24.59 -12.87 -12.75
C GLU A 393 23.41 -13.18 -11.82
N ARG A 394 22.60 -14.20 -12.14
CA ARG A 394 21.48 -14.68 -11.31
C ARG A 394 21.97 -15.35 -10.03
N ILE A 395 23.00 -16.18 -10.13
CA ILE A 395 23.63 -16.82 -8.96
C ILE A 395 24.28 -15.77 -8.06
N LEU A 396 25.04 -14.82 -8.61
CA LEU A 396 25.63 -13.72 -7.84
C LEU A 396 24.55 -12.84 -7.21
N PHE A 397 23.44 -12.58 -7.91
CA PHE A 397 22.31 -11.85 -7.36
C PHE A 397 21.69 -12.56 -6.16
N GLY A 398 21.30 -13.84 -6.35
CA GLY A 398 20.72 -14.66 -5.28
C GLY A 398 21.67 -14.83 -4.09
N PHE A 399 22.95 -15.12 -4.35
CA PHE A 399 23.96 -15.33 -3.31
C PHE A 399 24.22 -14.05 -2.50
N VAL A 400 24.49 -12.91 -3.14
CA VAL A 400 24.79 -11.68 -2.39
C VAL A 400 23.55 -11.10 -1.72
N SER A 401 22.37 -11.16 -2.36
CA SER A 401 21.12 -10.73 -1.71
C SER A 401 20.76 -11.63 -0.54
N GLY A 402 20.91 -12.95 -0.69
CA GLY A 402 20.67 -13.94 0.35
C GLY A 402 21.69 -13.83 1.49
N ALA A 403 22.98 -13.64 1.19
CA ALA A 403 24.02 -13.45 2.18
C ALA A 403 23.82 -12.17 2.99
N VAL A 404 23.44 -11.05 2.37
CA VAL A 404 23.09 -9.81 3.09
C VAL A 404 21.87 -10.02 3.99
N PHE A 405 20.81 -10.65 3.46
CA PHE A 405 19.60 -10.94 4.24
C PHE A 405 19.91 -11.86 5.44
N LEU A 406 20.63 -12.97 5.23
CA LEU A 406 21.00 -13.93 6.27
C LEU A 406 21.96 -13.33 7.29
N PHE A 407 22.98 -12.58 6.85
CA PHE A 407 23.92 -11.89 7.75
C PHE A 407 23.19 -10.92 8.68
N CYS A 408 22.30 -10.08 8.13
CA CYS A 408 21.58 -9.12 8.94
C CYS A 408 20.48 -9.76 9.80
N THR A 409 19.85 -10.85 9.33
CA THR A 409 18.92 -11.65 10.15
C THR A 409 19.67 -12.32 11.31
N ALA A 410 20.84 -12.89 11.07
CA ALA A 410 21.70 -13.46 12.11
C ALA A 410 22.17 -12.38 13.10
N LEU A 411 22.56 -11.20 12.62
CA LEU A 411 22.93 -10.06 13.47
C LEU A 411 21.79 -9.66 14.42
N PHE A 412 20.57 -9.48 13.92
CA PHE A 412 19.43 -9.12 14.78
C PHE A 412 18.96 -10.27 15.67
N PHE A 413 19.09 -11.52 15.23
CA PHE A 413 18.85 -12.69 16.08
C PHE A 413 19.88 -12.79 17.22
N CYS A 414 21.15 -12.45 16.99
CA CYS A 414 22.17 -12.37 18.04
C CYS A 414 21.92 -11.22 19.03
N LEU A 415 21.25 -10.15 18.61
CA LEU A 415 20.95 -8.98 19.46
C LEU A 415 19.63 -9.12 20.24
N TYR A 416 18.61 -9.76 19.67
CA TYR A 416 17.23 -9.77 20.18
C TYR A 416 16.58 -11.16 20.25
N GLY A 417 17.31 -12.22 19.92
CA GLY A 417 16.86 -13.61 20.07
C GLY A 417 15.60 -13.97 19.26
N TRP A 418 14.75 -14.80 19.87
CA TRP A 418 13.51 -15.28 19.25
C TRP A 418 12.50 -14.16 19.03
N ASP A 419 12.44 -13.14 19.88
CA ASP A 419 11.45 -12.06 19.76
C ASP A 419 11.55 -11.39 18.38
N PHE A 420 12.77 -11.07 17.92
CA PHE A 420 12.99 -10.56 16.57
C PHE A 420 12.49 -11.51 15.46
N LEU A 421 12.89 -12.78 15.50
CA LEU A 421 12.59 -13.73 14.43
C LEU A 421 11.10 -14.11 14.40
N HIS A 422 10.42 -14.10 15.56
CA HIS A 422 8.97 -14.27 15.62
C HIS A 422 8.25 -13.00 15.17
N GLU A 423 8.46 -11.87 15.86
CA GLU A 423 7.68 -10.63 15.68
C GLU A 423 7.86 -10.00 14.30
N ALA A 424 9.10 -9.93 13.79
CA ALA A 424 9.42 -9.20 12.56
C ALA A 424 9.37 -10.07 11.28
N LEU A 425 9.41 -11.40 11.41
CA LEU A 425 9.47 -12.32 10.26
C LEU A 425 8.36 -13.39 10.28
N LEU A 426 8.34 -14.31 11.26
CA LEU A 426 7.40 -15.44 11.21
C LEU A 426 5.94 -15.07 11.47
N TYR A 427 5.69 -14.05 12.30
CA TYR A 427 4.34 -13.57 12.61
C TYR A 427 3.53 -13.27 11.35
N HIS A 428 4.14 -12.72 10.30
CA HIS A 428 3.44 -12.37 9.06
C HIS A 428 2.91 -13.62 8.31
N LEU A 429 3.61 -14.76 8.39
CA LEU A 429 3.17 -16.02 7.81
C LEU A 429 1.93 -16.57 8.52
N THR A 430 1.87 -16.45 9.85
CA THR A 430 0.77 -16.96 10.68
C THR A 430 -0.35 -15.94 10.93
N ARG A 431 -0.11 -14.63 10.72
CA ARG A 431 -1.03 -13.51 11.00
C ARG A 431 -2.44 -13.78 10.50
N THR A 432 -3.39 -13.63 11.40
CA THR A 432 -4.83 -13.73 11.17
C THR A 432 -5.46 -12.47 11.74
N ASP A 433 -6.13 -11.70 10.90
CA ASP A 433 -6.73 -10.43 11.29
C ASP A 433 -8.23 -10.47 10.93
N PRO A 434 -9.12 -10.62 11.92
CA PRO A 434 -10.56 -10.74 11.68
C PRO A 434 -11.28 -9.38 11.63
N ARG A 435 -10.69 -8.32 12.21
CA ARG A 435 -11.20 -6.93 12.22
C ARG A 435 -10.51 -6.10 11.13
N HIS A 436 -11.12 -4.99 10.71
CA HIS A 436 -10.53 -4.02 9.76
C HIS A 436 -9.90 -4.62 8.46
N ASN A 437 -10.35 -5.79 8.02
CA ASN A 437 -9.71 -6.58 6.96
C ASN A 437 -10.58 -6.67 5.69
N PHE A 438 -10.17 -5.98 4.63
CA PHE A 438 -10.89 -5.96 3.34
C PHE A 438 -10.91 -7.32 2.61
N SER A 439 -10.15 -8.31 3.07
CA SER A 439 -10.02 -9.61 2.42
C SER A 439 -11.29 -10.47 2.56
N ILE A 440 -11.64 -11.23 1.53
CA ILE A 440 -12.73 -12.24 1.59
C ILE A 440 -12.49 -13.26 2.72
N TYR A 441 -11.23 -13.50 3.07
CA TYR A 441 -10.85 -14.45 4.12
C TYR A 441 -11.23 -13.98 5.55
N PHE A 442 -11.53 -12.70 5.80
CA PHE A 442 -11.79 -12.20 7.17
C PHE A 442 -12.91 -12.98 7.86
N TYR A 443 -14.02 -13.24 7.17
CA TYR A 443 -15.19 -13.90 7.76
C TYR A 443 -14.91 -15.37 8.08
N HIS A 444 -14.10 -16.05 7.25
CA HIS A 444 -13.66 -17.42 7.52
C HIS A 444 -12.70 -17.49 8.72
N ILE A 445 -11.78 -16.52 8.83
CA ILE A 445 -10.87 -16.36 9.97
C ILE A 445 -11.67 -16.09 11.25
N TYR A 446 -12.66 -15.21 11.20
CA TYR A 446 -13.55 -14.88 12.32
C TYR A 446 -14.29 -16.11 12.85
N LEU A 447 -14.94 -16.88 11.97
CA LEU A 447 -15.67 -18.10 12.36
C LEU A 447 -14.77 -19.24 12.86
N GLN A 448 -13.46 -19.15 12.69
CA GLN A 448 -12.48 -20.17 13.10
C GLN A 448 -11.60 -19.75 14.28
N LEU A 449 -11.89 -18.62 14.93
CA LEU A 449 -11.12 -18.10 16.05
C LEU A 449 -11.08 -19.05 17.27
N GLU A 450 -12.07 -19.94 17.39
CA GLU A 450 -12.17 -20.98 18.45
C GLU A 450 -11.51 -22.31 18.08
N ASN A 451 -11.16 -22.55 16.81
CA ASN A 451 -10.66 -23.84 16.34
C ASN A 451 -9.15 -23.79 16.07
N GLU A 452 -8.40 -24.81 16.51
CA GLU A 452 -7.00 -24.96 16.13
C GLU A 452 -6.84 -25.23 14.63
N ILE A 453 -6.66 -24.16 13.85
CA ILE A 453 -6.43 -24.27 12.41
C ILE A 453 -5.02 -24.82 12.18
N LEU A 454 -4.95 -26.10 11.83
CA LEU A 454 -3.75 -26.78 11.32
C LEU A 454 -3.01 -25.87 10.31
N VAL A 455 -1.71 -25.64 10.54
CA VAL A 455 -0.88 -24.67 9.77
C VAL A 455 -0.99 -24.86 8.25
N VAL A 456 -1.18 -26.09 7.78
CA VAL A 456 -1.43 -26.44 6.37
C VAL A 456 -2.62 -25.69 5.77
N LYS A 457 -3.74 -25.53 6.50
CA LYS A 457 -4.91 -24.77 6.03
C LYS A 457 -4.60 -23.27 5.89
N LYS A 458 -3.79 -22.70 6.80
CA LYS A 458 -3.29 -21.32 6.69
C LYS A 458 -2.39 -21.16 5.45
N LEU A 459 -1.54 -22.15 5.15
CA LEU A 459 -0.67 -22.16 3.96
C LEU A 459 -1.44 -22.25 2.63
N ILE A 460 -2.53 -23.02 2.57
CA ILE A 460 -3.38 -23.14 1.36
C ILE A 460 -3.96 -21.78 0.94
N SER A 461 -4.23 -20.86 1.87
CA SER A 461 -4.74 -19.52 1.56
C SER A 461 -3.80 -18.67 0.68
N PHE A 462 -2.49 -18.97 0.68
CA PHE A 462 -1.52 -18.29 -0.19
C PHE A 462 -1.48 -18.85 -1.62
N LEU A 463 -2.02 -20.05 -1.89
CA LEU A 463 -1.88 -20.71 -3.19
C LEU A 463 -2.46 -19.88 -4.37
N PRO A 464 -3.67 -19.27 -4.28
CA PRO A 464 -4.18 -18.41 -5.34
C PRO A 464 -3.27 -17.21 -5.59
N GLN A 465 -2.75 -16.60 -4.52
CA GLN A 465 -1.84 -15.46 -4.58
C GLN A 465 -0.54 -15.85 -5.33
N PHE A 466 0.09 -16.97 -4.97
CA PHE A 466 1.30 -17.47 -5.64
C PHE A 466 1.08 -17.77 -7.13
N ILE A 467 -0.04 -18.41 -7.50
CA ILE A 467 -0.38 -18.71 -8.90
C ILE A 467 -0.51 -17.41 -9.72
N VAL A 468 -1.23 -16.41 -9.20
CA VAL A 468 -1.41 -15.12 -9.88
C VAL A 468 -0.07 -14.38 -10.00
N GLN A 469 0.76 -14.35 -8.95
CA GLN A 469 2.10 -13.75 -9.02
C GLN A 469 2.96 -14.40 -10.11
N PHE A 470 3.00 -15.73 -10.16
CA PHE A 470 3.80 -16.48 -11.13
C PHE A 470 3.38 -16.18 -12.58
N ILE A 471 2.08 -16.21 -12.87
CA ILE A 471 1.53 -15.93 -14.21
C ILE A 471 1.83 -14.47 -14.64
N LEU A 472 1.68 -13.50 -13.73
CA LEU A 472 1.98 -12.09 -14.02
C LEU A 472 3.47 -11.88 -14.34
N VAL A 473 4.36 -12.52 -13.58
CA VAL A 473 5.82 -12.44 -13.82
C VAL A 473 6.19 -13.05 -15.18
N LEU A 474 5.69 -14.25 -15.52
CA LEU A 474 5.95 -14.85 -16.83
C LEU A 474 5.42 -13.99 -18.00
N SER A 475 4.28 -13.34 -17.80
CA SER A 475 3.61 -12.52 -18.83
C SER A 475 4.26 -11.15 -19.05
N PHE A 476 4.73 -10.49 -17.99
CA PHE A 476 5.05 -9.05 -18.03
C PHE A 476 6.48 -8.68 -17.60
N ALA A 477 7.33 -9.61 -17.17
CA ALA A 477 8.67 -9.29 -16.66
C ALA A 477 9.52 -8.39 -17.59
N GLN A 478 9.32 -8.41 -18.91
CA GLN A 478 10.07 -7.51 -19.80
C GLN A 478 9.79 -6.00 -19.55
N ASP A 479 8.57 -5.63 -19.14
CA ASP A 479 8.23 -4.26 -18.74
C ASP A 479 8.21 -4.15 -17.21
N LEU A 480 9.41 -4.07 -16.62
CA LEU A 480 9.62 -4.24 -15.18
C LEU A 480 8.73 -3.34 -14.27
N PRO A 481 8.61 -2.01 -14.47
CA PRO A 481 7.73 -1.18 -13.65
C PRO A 481 6.27 -1.60 -13.74
N PHE A 482 5.83 -2.05 -14.93
CA PHE A 482 4.47 -2.53 -15.14
C PHE A 482 4.25 -3.89 -14.47
N CYS A 483 5.21 -4.81 -14.61
CA CYS A 483 5.20 -6.09 -13.90
C CYS A 483 5.08 -5.86 -12.38
N TRP A 484 5.92 -5.02 -11.79
CA TRP A 484 5.87 -4.70 -10.36
C TRP A 484 4.54 -4.06 -9.95
N PHE A 485 3.97 -3.16 -10.74
CA PHE A 485 2.66 -2.59 -10.46
C PHE A 485 1.58 -3.68 -10.39
N LEU A 486 1.49 -4.54 -11.42
CA LEU A 486 0.52 -5.64 -11.46
C LEU A 486 0.73 -6.64 -10.31
N GLN A 487 1.99 -7.01 -10.05
CA GLN A 487 2.35 -7.88 -8.93
C GLN A 487 1.89 -7.28 -7.59
N THR A 488 2.08 -5.99 -7.37
CA THR A 488 1.73 -5.33 -6.10
C THR A 488 0.22 -5.25 -5.93
N VAL A 489 -0.53 -4.84 -6.95
CA VAL A 489 -2.01 -4.82 -6.92
C VAL A 489 -2.57 -6.23 -6.69
N ALA A 490 -2.04 -7.25 -7.38
CA ALA A 490 -2.47 -8.63 -7.18
C ALA A 490 -2.03 -9.20 -5.81
N PHE A 491 -0.88 -8.81 -5.29
CA PHE A 491 -0.41 -9.22 -3.96
C PHE A 491 -1.37 -8.71 -2.90
N VAL A 492 -1.75 -7.44 -2.95
CA VAL A 492 -2.73 -6.85 -2.02
C VAL A 492 -4.10 -7.49 -2.22
N ALA A 493 -4.64 -7.52 -3.44
CA ALA A 493 -6.00 -8.00 -3.69
C ALA A 493 -6.23 -9.47 -3.27
N PHE A 494 -5.24 -10.34 -3.42
CA PHE A 494 -5.33 -11.77 -3.05
C PHE A 494 -4.73 -12.09 -1.67
N ASN A 495 -4.42 -11.10 -0.83
CA ASN A 495 -3.88 -11.34 0.51
C ASN A 495 -4.96 -11.82 1.49
N LYS A 496 -4.59 -12.68 2.46
CA LYS A 496 -5.44 -13.09 3.60
C LYS A 496 -5.78 -11.94 4.55
N VAL A 497 -4.91 -10.93 4.64
CA VAL A 497 -5.08 -9.72 5.45
C VAL A 497 -4.79 -8.53 4.56
N ILE A 498 -5.74 -7.60 4.46
CA ILE A 498 -5.65 -6.39 3.66
C ILE A 498 -6.05 -5.21 4.54
N THR A 499 -5.11 -4.28 4.75
CA THR A 499 -5.36 -2.97 5.39
C THR A 499 -5.24 -1.86 4.34
N ALA A 500 -5.81 -0.68 4.62
CA ALA A 500 -5.76 0.44 3.68
C ALA A 500 -4.32 0.92 3.39
N GLN A 501 -3.41 0.86 4.37
CA GLN A 501 -2.00 1.26 4.25
C GLN A 501 -1.31 0.63 3.03
N TYR A 502 -1.64 -0.62 2.70
CA TYR A 502 -1.04 -1.36 1.59
C TYR A 502 -1.29 -0.74 0.19
N PHE A 503 -2.27 0.16 0.06
CA PHE A 503 -2.55 0.81 -1.23
C PHE A 503 -1.42 1.76 -1.68
N VAL A 504 -0.60 2.25 -0.74
CA VAL A 504 0.58 3.08 -1.04
C VAL A 504 1.58 2.34 -1.95
N TRP A 505 1.73 1.03 -1.74
CA TRP A 505 2.73 0.22 -2.45
C TRP A 505 2.52 0.23 -3.97
N PHE A 506 1.29 0.13 -4.45
CA PHE A 506 1.01 0.25 -5.88
C PHE A 506 0.84 1.70 -6.35
N PHE A 507 0.48 2.63 -5.46
CA PHE A 507 0.45 4.06 -5.79
C PHE A 507 1.84 4.65 -6.10
N CYS A 508 2.95 4.12 -5.56
CA CYS A 508 4.29 4.61 -5.93
C CYS A 508 4.71 4.17 -7.34
N LEU A 509 4.19 3.03 -7.81
CA LEU A 509 4.45 2.46 -9.13
C LEU A 509 3.49 3.01 -10.21
N LEU A 510 2.27 3.38 -9.84
CA LEU A 510 1.25 3.90 -10.75
C LEU A 510 1.74 5.10 -11.61
N PRO A 511 2.33 6.18 -11.05
CA PRO A 511 2.91 7.30 -11.80
C PRO A 511 3.89 6.93 -12.90
N ILE A 512 4.63 5.82 -12.71
CA ILE A 512 5.66 5.36 -13.64
C ILE A 512 5.01 4.72 -14.87
N ILE A 513 3.89 4.01 -14.70
CA ILE A 513 3.20 3.36 -15.82
C ILE A 513 2.25 4.30 -16.58
N LEU A 514 1.80 5.42 -15.99
CA LEU A 514 0.81 6.31 -16.59
C LEU A 514 1.12 6.74 -18.03
N PRO A 515 2.35 7.16 -18.37
CA PRO A 515 2.64 7.60 -19.73
C PRO A 515 2.37 6.49 -20.77
N TRP A 516 2.57 5.21 -20.41
CA TRP A 516 2.40 4.05 -21.31
C TRP A 516 0.94 3.59 -21.45
N SER A 517 0.03 4.17 -20.68
CA SER A 517 -1.40 3.85 -20.73
C SER A 517 -2.11 4.54 -21.89
N GLN A 518 -2.87 3.76 -22.67
CA GLN A 518 -3.81 4.28 -23.68
C GLN A 518 -5.19 4.58 -23.10
N MET A 519 -5.38 4.41 -21.78
CA MET A 519 -6.68 4.52 -21.14
C MET A 519 -7.15 5.98 -21.13
N LYS A 520 -8.05 6.32 -22.06
CA LYS A 520 -8.73 7.63 -22.07
C LYS A 520 -9.53 7.80 -20.76
N LEU A 521 -9.23 8.86 -20.01
CA LEU A 521 -9.86 9.11 -18.71
C LEU A 521 -11.38 9.22 -18.80
N ARG A 522 -11.91 9.86 -19.86
CA ARG A 522 -13.30 10.36 -19.98
C ARG A 522 -14.39 9.44 -19.41
N TRP A 523 -14.32 8.13 -19.68
CA TRP A 523 -15.30 7.16 -19.16
C TRP A 523 -14.65 5.91 -18.59
N LYS A 524 -13.65 5.33 -19.28
CA LYS A 524 -13.00 4.08 -18.82
C LYS A 524 -12.10 4.29 -17.60
N GLY A 525 -11.23 5.31 -17.65
CA GLY A 525 -10.39 5.65 -16.50
C GLY A 525 -11.23 6.11 -15.31
N LEU A 526 -12.20 6.99 -15.56
CA LEU A 526 -13.20 7.43 -14.57
C LEU A 526 -13.94 6.24 -13.93
N SER A 527 -14.42 5.28 -14.72
CA SER A 527 -15.08 4.07 -14.22
C SER A 527 -14.18 3.23 -13.34
N CYS A 528 -12.89 3.03 -13.70
CA CYS A 528 -11.95 2.30 -12.85
C CYS A 528 -11.77 2.98 -11.47
N ILE A 529 -11.64 4.31 -11.45
CA ILE A 529 -11.50 5.09 -10.22
C ILE A 529 -12.78 4.99 -9.37
N LEU A 530 -13.95 5.24 -9.97
CA LEU A 530 -15.25 5.19 -9.28
C LEU A 530 -15.56 3.80 -8.73
N VAL A 531 -15.27 2.74 -9.47
CA VAL A 531 -15.46 1.34 -9.01
C VAL A 531 -14.51 1.03 -7.86
N TRP A 532 -13.24 1.43 -7.95
CA TRP A 532 -12.25 1.20 -6.90
C TRP A 532 -12.57 1.94 -5.60
N MET A 533 -12.93 3.21 -5.68
CA MET A 533 -13.33 4.03 -4.52
C MET A 533 -14.68 3.61 -3.96
N GLY A 534 -15.67 3.36 -4.82
CA GLY A 534 -17.00 2.91 -4.42
C GLY A 534 -16.95 1.59 -3.66
N ALA A 535 -16.09 0.66 -4.06
CA ALA A 535 -15.88 -0.59 -3.33
C ALA A 535 -15.30 -0.38 -1.93
N GLN A 536 -14.37 0.56 -1.75
CA GLN A 536 -13.81 0.91 -0.43
C GLN A 536 -14.82 1.62 0.46
N LEU A 537 -15.50 2.65 -0.05
CA LEU A 537 -16.51 3.38 0.71
C LEU A 537 -17.68 2.48 1.12
N HIS A 538 -18.09 1.56 0.23
CA HIS A 538 -19.09 0.53 0.55
C HIS A 538 -18.60 -0.41 1.64
N TRP A 539 -17.34 -0.87 1.58
CA TRP A 539 -16.76 -1.72 2.63
C TRP A 539 -16.66 -1.00 3.98
N LEU A 540 -16.11 0.22 3.99
CA LEU A 540 -15.96 1.06 5.18
C LEU A 540 -17.31 1.37 5.84
N MET A 541 -18.35 1.64 5.06
CA MET A 541 -19.72 1.82 5.59
C MET A 541 -20.21 0.60 6.38
N TRP A 542 -19.94 -0.63 5.90
CA TRP A 542 -20.31 -1.85 6.63
C TRP A 542 -19.37 -2.14 7.80
N GLY A 543 -18.07 -1.88 7.65
CA GLY A 543 -17.07 -1.98 8.73
C GLY A 543 -17.44 -1.07 9.90
N TYR A 544 -17.81 0.18 9.62
CA TYR A 544 -18.30 1.13 10.61
C TYR A 544 -19.54 0.64 11.36
N MET A 545 -20.51 0.08 10.62
CA MET A 545 -21.74 -0.46 11.23
C MET A 545 -21.46 -1.66 12.14
N LEU A 546 -20.47 -2.49 11.77
CA LEU A 546 -20.05 -3.64 12.58
C LEU A 546 -19.27 -3.21 13.83
N GLU A 547 -18.18 -2.47 13.61
CA GLU A 547 -17.13 -2.26 14.62
C GLU A 547 -17.41 -1.07 15.54
N PHE A 548 -18.10 -0.01 15.07
CA PHE A 548 -18.41 1.18 15.90
C PHE A 548 -19.89 1.30 16.27
N ARG A 549 -20.82 0.71 15.51
CA ARG A 549 -22.25 0.68 15.85
C ARG A 549 -22.72 -0.66 16.43
N GLY A 550 -21.82 -1.65 16.54
CA GLY A 550 -22.13 -2.94 17.15
C GLY A 550 -23.21 -3.76 16.44
N LYS A 551 -23.52 -3.45 15.17
CA LYS A 551 -24.59 -4.13 14.43
C LYS A 551 -24.05 -5.41 13.81
N ASN A 552 -24.79 -6.50 13.98
CA ASN A 552 -24.47 -7.78 13.33
C ASN A 552 -24.67 -7.69 11.80
N VAL A 553 -23.62 -7.24 11.08
CA VAL A 553 -23.60 -7.06 9.62
C VAL A 553 -22.48 -7.86 8.94
N PHE A 554 -22.00 -8.94 9.57
CA PHE A 554 -20.87 -9.76 9.08
C PHE A 554 -21.08 -10.25 7.63
N LEU A 555 -22.30 -10.66 7.27
CA LEU A 555 -22.60 -11.15 5.92
C LEU A 555 -22.53 -10.02 4.87
N GLN A 556 -23.03 -8.83 5.20
CA GLN A 556 -22.98 -7.65 4.34
C GLN A 556 -21.54 -7.18 4.15
N LEU A 557 -20.74 -7.16 5.22
CA LEU A 557 -19.30 -6.87 5.16
C LEU A 557 -18.55 -7.90 4.31
N TRP A 558 -18.88 -9.19 4.43
CA TRP A 558 -18.30 -10.25 3.58
C TRP A 558 -18.67 -10.09 2.10
N MET A 559 -19.93 -9.76 1.78
CA MET A 559 -20.33 -9.41 0.41
C MET A 559 -19.59 -8.17 -0.11
N ALA A 560 -19.33 -7.18 0.76
CA ALA A 560 -18.51 -6.02 0.41
C ALA A 560 -17.04 -6.42 0.12
N SER A 561 -16.45 -7.36 0.86
CA SER A 561 -15.11 -7.89 0.56
C SER A 561 -15.05 -8.63 -0.78
N ILE A 562 -16.11 -9.38 -1.15
CA ILE A 562 -16.22 -10.00 -2.49
C ILE A 562 -16.26 -8.92 -3.58
N PHE A 563 -17.09 -7.88 -3.39
CA PHE A 563 -17.17 -6.76 -4.31
C PHE A 563 -15.82 -6.00 -4.41
N PHE A 564 -15.09 -5.85 -3.30
CA PHE A 564 -13.76 -5.26 -3.28
C PHE A 564 -12.74 -6.09 -4.09
N LEU A 565 -12.71 -7.42 -3.97
CA LEU A 565 -11.86 -8.26 -4.84
C LEU A 565 -12.26 -8.11 -6.32
N ALA A 566 -13.56 -8.13 -6.62
CA ALA A 566 -14.06 -7.97 -7.99
C ALA A 566 -13.67 -6.61 -8.59
N ALA A 567 -13.78 -5.53 -7.81
CA ALA A 567 -13.38 -4.18 -8.19
C ALA A 567 -11.86 -4.09 -8.48
N ASN A 568 -11.01 -4.61 -7.60
CA ASN A 568 -9.56 -4.63 -7.82
C ASN A 568 -9.18 -5.48 -9.05
N THR A 569 -9.84 -6.62 -9.25
CA THR A 569 -9.63 -7.49 -10.43
C THR A 569 -10.10 -6.82 -11.73
N TYR A 570 -11.22 -6.08 -11.69
CA TYR A 570 -11.68 -5.26 -12.81
C TYR A 570 -10.68 -4.16 -13.17
N VAL A 571 -10.18 -3.41 -12.18
CA VAL A 571 -9.16 -2.36 -12.39
C VAL A 571 -7.88 -2.97 -12.97
N LEU A 572 -7.39 -4.06 -12.40
CA LEU A 572 -6.20 -4.78 -12.87
C LEU A 572 -6.33 -5.21 -14.34
N THR A 573 -7.44 -5.83 -14.70
CA THR A 573 -7.69 -6.27 -16.08
C THR A 573 -7.95 -5.11 -17.04
N ALA A 574 -8.58 -4.02 -16.59
CA ALA A 574 -8.76 -2.81 -17.38
C ALA A 574 -7.41 -2.12 -17.69
N VAL A 575 -6.51 -2.04 -16.71
CA VAL A 575 -5.15 -1.53 -16.88
C VAL A 575 -4.35 -2.42 -17.86
N ILE A 576 -4.35 -3.74 -17.67
CA ILE A 576 -3.70 -4.70 -18.58
C ILE A 576 -4.17 -4.53 -20.03
N ARG A 577 -5.47 -4.35 -20.26
CA ARG A 577 -6.04 -4.20 -21.61
C ARG A 577 -5.66 -2.88 -22.32
N HIS A 578 -5.26 -1.85 -21.59
CA HIS A 578 -4.97 -0.52 -22.16
C HIS A 578 -3.50 -0.08 -22.03
N HIS A 579 -2.66 -0.84 -21.33
CA HIS A 579 -1.22 -0.57 -21.22
C HIS A 579 -0.46 -0.94 -22.51
N ARG A 580 0.48 -0.09 -22.94
CA ARG A 580 1.47 -0.45 -23.97
C ARG A 580 2.70 -1.05 -23.29
N CYS A 581 2.76 -2.38 -23.27
CA CYS A 581 3.96 -3.08 -22.82
C CYS A 581 5.17 -2.61 -23.62
N SER A 582 6.20 -2.12 -22.93
CA SER A 582 7.44 -1.64 -23.52
C SER A 582 8.60 -2.28 -22.75
N PRO A 583 9.40 -3.19 -23.36
CA PRO A 583 10.54 -3.79 -22.68
C PRO A 583 11.48 -2.71 -22.14
N VAL A 584 11.87 -2.80 -20.88
CA VAL A 584 12.74 -1.78 -20.26
C VAL A 584 14.13 -1.80 -20.89
N PHE A 585 14.62 -2.99 -21.22
CA PHE A 585 15.98 -3.22 -21.70
C PHE A 585 15.98 -3.77 -23.13
N ILE A 586 16.94 -3.33 -23.93
CA ILE A 586 17.16 -3.78 -25.30
C ILE A 586 18.28 -4.84 -25.30
N GLY A 587 18.00 -6.02 -25.87
CA GLY A 587 19.01 -7.07 -26.03
C GLY A 587 20.15 -6.66 -26.96
N LEU A 588 21.40 -7.02 -26.62
CA LEU A 588 22.58 -6.51 -27.32
C LEU A 588 22.62 -6.81 -28.84
N GLU A 589 22.01 -7.91 -29.33
CA GLU A 589 22.00 -8.24 -30.77
C GLU A 589 21.36 -7.16 -31.65
N ASN A 590 20.32 -6.47 -31.16
CA ASN A 590 19.66 -5.42 -31.93
C ASN A 590 20.54 -4.19 -32.11
N THR A 591 21.56 -3.99 -31.27
CA THR A 591 22.54 -2.89 -31.45
C THR A 591 23.49 -3.16 -32.61
N SER A 592 23.87 -4.41 -32.91
CA SER A 592 24.76 -4.72 -34.04
C SER A 592 24.04 -4.62 -35.39
N LYS A 593 22.77 -5.04 -35.46
CA LYS A 593 21.91 -4.85 -36.64
C LYS A 593 21.60 -3.37 -36.92
N GLY A 594 21.53 -2.54 -35.88
CA GLY A 594 21.43 -1.08 -36.01
C GLY A 594 22.70 -0.46 -36.58
N ALA A 595 23.88 -0.86 -36.08
CA ALA A 595 25.17 -0.37 -36.59
C ALA A 595 25.41 -0.76 -38.05
N ARG A 596 25.06 -1.99 -38.46
CA ARG A 596 25.14 -2.47 -39.86
C ARG A 596 24.11 -1.85 -40.84
N LYS A 597 23.27 -0.91 -40.38
CA LYS A 597 22.38 -0.09 -41.25
C LYS A 597 22.81 1.38 -41.33
N LEU A 598 23.94 1.72 -40.73
CA LEU A 598 24.57 3.06 -40.71
C LEU A 598 26.01 3.02 -41.26
N GLN A 599 26.38 1.90 -41.87
CA GLN A 599 27.51 1.71 -42.78
C GLN A 599 26.93 1.20 -44.11
#